data_AF-A0A6J6Q2J3-F1
#
_entry.id   AF-A0A6J6Q2J3-F1
#
_cell.length_a   1.000
_cell.length_b   1.000
_cell.length_c   1.000
_cell.angle_alpha   90.00
_cell.angle_beta   90.00
_cell.angle_gamma   90.00
#
_symmetry.space_group_name_H-M   'P 1'
#
loop_
_entity.id
_entity.type
_entity.pdbx_description
1 polymer ?
#
loop_
_entity_poly.entity_id
_entity_poly.type
_entity_poly.pdbx_seq_one_letter_code
_entity_poly.pdbx_strand_id
1 'polypeptide(L)'
;MPDQCRALARRVPLGLARTGTAGGHFSGDIFLAFSTAQPGPLSSGFPTKATAHLNSLEFVPWNYLDAFYTAVVQAVEEAVVNALVNNATMIGRDGNTSYALPHDQVKSRLNKR
;
A
#
# COMPACT_ATOMS: atom_id res chain seq x y z
N MET A 1 1.71 -9.44 13.53
CA MET A 1 2.11 -8.58 14.67
C MET A 1 2.15 -7.10 14.27
N PRO A 2 1.86 -6.14 15.19
CA PRO A 2 1.92 -4.70 14.89
C PRO A 2 3.26 -4.23 14.31
N ASP A 3 4.39 -4.72 14.83
CA ASP A 3 5.72 -4.34 14.35
C ASP A 3 6.01 -4.83 12.93
N GLN A 4 5.48 -6.00 12.56
CA GLN A 4 5.59 -6.53 11.20
C GLN A 4 4.76 -5.71 10.23
N CYS A 5 3.54 -5.31 10.61
CA CYS A 5 2.75 -4.36 9.82
C CYS A 5 3.50 -3.03 9.64
N ARG A 6 4.13 -2.50 10.70
CA ARG A 6 4.97 -1.31 10.58
C ARG A 6 6.13 -1.52 9.61
N ALA A 7 6.77 -2.70 9.64
CA ALA A 7 7.85 -3.03 8.71
C ALA A 7 7.36 -3.12 7.25
N LEU A 8 6.16 -3.69 7.01
CA LEU A 8 5.52 -3.73 5.69
C LEU A 8 5.15 -2.32 5.20
N ALA A 9 4.55 -1.47 6.04
CA ALA A 9 4.20 -0.09 5.68
C ALA A 9 5.43 0.72 5.24
N ARG A 10 6.61 0.47 5.84
CA ARG A 10 7.87 1.10 5.43
C ARG A 10 8.39 0.67 4.05
N ARG A 11 7.79 -0.32 3.40
CA ARG A 11 8.13 -0.74 2.02
C ARG A 11 7.32 -0.01 0.96
N VAL A 12 6.20 0.59 1.33
CA VAL A 12 5.34 1.35 0.39
C VAL A 12 6.11 2.46 -0.35
N PRO A 13 6.96 3.28 0.31
CA PRO A 13 7.77 4.28 -0.41
C PRO A 13 8.64 3.72 -1.54
N LEU A 14 9.15 2.49 -1.39
CA LEU A 14 10.01 1.88 -2.40
C LEU A 14 9.22 1.55 -3.68
N GLY A 15 7.96 1.15 -3.55
CA GLY A 15 7.06 0.97 -4.69
C GLY A 15 6.76 2.30 -5.39
N LEU A 16 6.46 3.34 -4.62
CA LEU A 16 6.24 4.70 -5.15
C LEU A 16 7.48 5.25 -5.87
N ALA A 17 8.67 5.06 -5.30
CA ALA A 17 9.91 5.53 -5.92
C ALA A 17 10.13 4.92 -7.31
N ARG A 18 9.71 3.67 -7.52
CA ARG A 18 9.80 2.98 -8.82
C ARG A 18 8.86 3.58 -9.89
N THR A 19 7.84 4.33 -9.47
CA THR A 19 6.96 5.09 -10.38
C THR A 19 7.41 6.55 -10.58
N GLY A 20 8.59 6.93 -10.05
CA GLY A 20 9.28 8.18 -10.41
C GLY A 20 9.15 9.34 -9.43
N THR A 21 8.53 9.15 -8.26
CA THR A 21 8.52 10.19 -7.20
C THR A 21 9.78 10.13 -6.33
N ALA A 22 10.22 11.28 -5.83
CA ALA A 22 11.25 11.40 -4.81
C ALA A 22 10.69 11.78 -3.43
N GLY A 23 9.36 11.88 -3.27
CA GLY A 23 8.71 12.38 -2.06
C GLY A 23 8.78 13.90 -1.96
N GLY A 24 8.05 14.60 -2.83
CA GLY A 24 8.07 16.06 -2.90
C GLY A 24 7.64 16.73 -1.59
N HIS A 25 8.17 17.92 -1.29
CA HIS A 25 7.94 18.64 -0.03
C HIS A 25 6.46 18.86 0.32
N PHE A 26 5.61 19.03 -0.70
CA PHE A 26 4.17 19.23 -0.54
C PHE A 26 3.35 17.94 -0.72
N SER A 27 4.00 16.78 -0.89
CA SER A 27 3.32 15.48 -0.98
C SER A 27 3.02 14.93 0.42
N GLY A 28 1.75 14.64 0.68
CA GLY A 28 1.29 14.06 1.94
C GLY A 28 1.30 12.53 1.93
N ASP A 29 2.48 11.92 1.88
CA ASP A 29 2.61 10.46 1.73
C ASP A 29 2.47 9.75 3.10
N ILE A 30 1.32 9.10 3.33
CA ILE A 30 0.99 8.39 4.59
C ILE A 30 0.66 6.92 4.28
N PHE A 31 1.19 6.00 5.09
CA PHE A 31 1.05 4.56 4.85
C PHE A 31 0.48 3.82 6.06
N LEU A 32 -0.44 2.91 5.78
CA LEU A 32 -1.04 1.99 6.75
C LEU A 32 -0.92 0.56 6.24
N ALA A 33 -0.51 -0.35 7.11
CA ALA A 33 -0.58 -1.78 6.87
C ALA A 33 -1.30 -2.45 8.05
N PHE A 34 -2.14 -3.42 7.73
CA PHE A 34 -2.84 -4.25 8.71
C PHE A 34 -2.82 -5.70 8.22
N SER A 35 -3.13 -6.62 9.13
CA SER A 35 -3.22 -8.05 8.82
C SER A 35 -4.58 -8.58 9.23
N THR A 36 -5.14 -9.43 8.38
CA THR A 36 -6.39 -10.16 8.63
C THR A 36 -6.13 -11.55 9.24
N ALA A 37 -4.86 -11.94 9.42
CA ALA A 37 -4.49 -13.29 9.83
C ALA A 37 -4.93 -13.67 11.24
N GLN A 38 -5.22 -12.68 12.10
CA GLN A 38 -5.71 -12.94 13.45
C GLN A 38 -7.20 -12.59 13.56
N PRO A 39 -8.10 -13.59 13.49
CA PRO A 39 -9.51 -13.37 13.74
C PRO A 39 -9.77 -13.25 15.24
N GLY A 40 -10.22 -12.08 15.69
CA GLY A 40 -10.68 -11.89 17.06
C GLY A 40 -10.54 -10.44 17.54
N PRO A 41 -11.45 -9.95 18.40
CA PRO A 41 -11.31 -8.63 18.99
C PRO A 41 -10.05 -8.60 19.86
N LEU A 42 -9.18 -7.61 19.63
CA LEU A 42 -8.24 -7.19 20.66
C LEU A 42 -9.09 -6.67 21.81
N SER A 43 -9.22 -7.46 22.89
CA SER A 43 -10.07 -7.12 24.04
C SER A 43 -9.64 -5.77 24.63
N SER A 44 -10.39 -4.72 24.31
CA SER A 44 -10.13 -3.33 24.71
C SER A 44 -11.12 -2.81 25.76
N GLY A 45 -11.94 -3.69 26.33
CA GLY A 45 -12.91 -3.35 27.38
C GLY A 45 -12.36 -3.47 28.81
N PHE A 46 -13.19 -3.09 29.79
CA PHE A 46 -12.87 -3.32 31.21
C PHE A 46 -12.66 -4.81 31.49
N PRO A 47 -11.65 -5.18 32.29
CA PRO A 47 -11.36 -6.58 32.57
C PRO A 47 -12.55 -7.24 33.28
N THR A 48 -12.98 -8.37 32.75
CA THR A 48 -13.99 -9.26 33.34
C THR A 48 -13.35 -10.61 33.67
N LYS A 49 -14.02 -11.43 34.49
CA LYS A 49 -13.59 -12.82 34.72
C LYS A 49 -13.55 -13.64 33.41
N ALA A 50 -14.42 -13.34 32.45
CA ALA A 50 -14.45 -14.02 31.16
C ALA A 50 -13.25 -13.66 30.27
N THR A 51 -12.70 -12.45 30.41
CA THR A 51 -11.51 -11.98 29.68
C THR A 51 -10.19 -12.22 30.43
N ALA A 52 -10.23 -12.90 31.58
CA ALA A 52 -9.07 -13.19 32.40
C ALA A 52 -8.30 -14.43 31.90
N HIS A 53 -7.90 -14.42 30.62
CA HIS A 53 -7.11 -15.47 29.99
C HIS A 53 -5.98 -14.88 29.13
N LEU A 54 -4.90 -15.65 28.96
CA LEU A 54 -3.81 -15.29 28.05
C LEU A 54 -4.23 -15.57 26.61
N ASN A 55 -3.93 -14.64 25.71
CA ASN A 55 -4.13 -14.80 24.27
C ASN A 55 -2.84 -15.25 23.61
N SER A 56 -2.95 -16.16 22.64
CA SER A 56 -1.86 -16.51 21.73
C SER A 56 -1.93 -15.66 20.45
N LEU A 57 -0.75 -15.38 19.87
CA LEU A 57 -0.63 -14.73 18.58
C LEU A 57 0.26 -15.56 17.67
N GLU A 58 -0.23 -15.84 16.48
CA GLU A 58 0.58 -16.43 15.41
C GLU A 58 1.13 -15.33 14.51
N PHE A 59 2.36 -15.51 14.05
CA PHE A 59 3.03 -14.56 13.18
C PHE A 59 4.03 -15.24 12.27
N VAL A 60 4.27 -14.62 11.11
CA VAL A 60 5.29 -15.07 10.17
C VAL A 60 6.67 -14.88 10.81
N PRO A 61 7.56 -15.87 10.86
CA PRO A 61 8.90 -15.67 11.41
C PRO A 61 9.66 -14.60 10.62
N TRP A 62 10.44 -13.77 11.29
CA TRP A 62 11.06 -12.57 10.68
C TRP A 62 11.92 -12.88 9.45
N ASN A 63 12.60 -14.02 9.43
CA ASN A 63 13.44 -14.47 8.32
C ASN A 63 12.65 -14.87 7.05
N TYR A 64 11.33 -14.90 7.10
CA TYR A 64 10.47 -15.15 5.93
C TYR A 64 9.79 -13.87 5.40
N LEU A 65 10.00 -12.71 6.03
CA LEU A 65 9.32 -11.48 5.64
C LEU A 65 9.84 -10.84 4.35
N ASP A 66 11.03 -11.21 3.87
CA ASP A 66 11.60 -10.62 2.65
C ASP A 66 10.71 -10.82 1.42
N ALA A 67 10.06 -11.98 1.31
CA ALA A 67 9.08 -12.23 0.25
C ALA A 67 7.89 -11.26 0.35
N PHE A 68 7.41 -10.97 1.56
CA PHE A 68 6.34 -10.00 1.78
C PHE A 68 6.79 -8.56 1.53
N TYR A 69 8.06 -8.22 1.84
CA TYR A 69 8.60 -6.91 1.52
C TYR A 69 8.64 -6.68 0.01
N THR A 70 9.14 -7.65 -0.76
CA THR A 70 9.13 -7.59 -2.22
C THR A 70 7.70 -7.49 -2.75
N ALA A 71 6.76 -8.29 -2.22
CA ALA A 71 5.37 -8.25 -2.63
C ALA A 71 4.72 -6.88 -2.38
N VAL A 72 4.99 -6.23 -1.24
CA VAL A 72 4.50 -4.86 -0.98
C VAL A 72 5.05 -3.88 -2.01
N VAL A 73 6.35 -3.93 -2.32
CA VAL A 73 6.96 -3.02 -3.30
C VAL A 73 6.31 -3.18 -4.68
N GLN A 74 6.17 -4.41 -5.16
CA GLN A 74 5.57 -4.72 -6.45
C GLN A 74 4.09 -4.32 -6.50
N ALA A 75 3.33 -4.66 -5.46
CA ALA A 75 1.90 -4.34 -5.39
C ALA A 75 1.65 -2.82 -5.40
N VAL A 76 2.50 -2.04 -4.73
CA VAL A 76 2.38 -0.57 -4.71
C VAL A 76 2.76 0.04 -6.05
N GLU A 77 3.86 -0.42 -6.66
CA GLU A 77 4.26 0.01 -8.01
C GLU A 77 3.13 -0.21 -9.00
N GLU A 78 2.55 -1.43 -9.02
CA GLU A 78 1.47 -1.78 -9.92
C GLU A 78 0.17 -1.03 -9.60
N ALA A 79 -0.17 -0.82 -8.32
CA ALA A 79 -1.36 -0.08 -7.94
C ALA A 79 -1.35 1.37 -8.46
N VAL A 80 -0.20 2.05 -8.41
CA VAL A 80 -0.06 3.40 -8.98
C VAL A 80 -0.23 3.37 -10.49
N VAL A 81 0.40 2.41 -11.18
CA VAL A 81 0.24 2.24 -12.63
C VAL A 81 -1.23 1.97 -12.98
N ASN A 82 -1.92 1.10 -12.24
CA ASN A 82 -3.32 0.78 -12.44
C ASN A 82 -4.23 2.01 -12.24
N ALA A 83 -3.93 2.87 -11.25
CA ALA A 83 -4.66 4.11 -11.06
C ALA A 83 -4.55 5.05 -12.27
N LEU A 84 -3.36 5.13 -12.88
CA LEU A 84 -3.14 5.93 -14.10
C LEU A 84 -3.79 5.29 -15.33
N VAL A 85 -3.71 3.96 -15.48
CA VAL A 85 -4.28 3.25 -16.64
C VAL A 85 -5.80 3.28 -16.62
N ASN A 86 -6.41 3.13 -15.44
CA ASN A 86 -7.86 3.07 -15.29
C ASN A 86 -8.53 4.47 -15.20
N ASN A 87 -7.76 5.56 -15.28
CA ASN A 87 -8.33 6.90 -15.18
C ASN A 87 -9.16 7.26 -16.44
N ALA A 88 -10.08 8.20 -16.27
CA ALA A 88 -10.82 8.82 -17.36
C ALA A 88 -10.58 10.33 -17.35
N THR A 89 -10.68 10.98 -18.52
CA THR A 89 -10.58 12.44 -18.61
C THR A 89 -11.70 13.08 -17.79
N MET A 90 -11.35 14.00 -16.90
CA MET A 90 -12.27 14.68 -16.01
C MET A 90 -12.03 16.19 -16.03
N ILE A 91 -13.13 16.96 -16.09
CA ILE A 91 -13.12 18.40 -15.87
C ILE A 91 -13.58 18.64 -14.43
N GLY A 92 -12.74 19.30 -13.65
CA GLY A 92 -12.98 19.66 -12.26
C GLY A 92 -13.38 21.11 -12.08
N ARG A 93 -13.25 21.59 -10.84
CA ARG A 93 -13.54 22.97 -10.46
C ARG A 93 -12.72 23.98 -11.29
N ASP A 94 -13.34 25.11 -11.60
CA ASP A 94 -12.74 26.23 -12.35
C ASP A 94 -12.25 25.84 -13.75
N GLY A 95 -12.79 24.77 -14.34
CA GLY A 95 -12.43 24.28 -15.69
C GLY A 95 -11.11 23.49 -15.75
N ASN A 96 -10.50 23.18 -14.61
CA ASN A 96 -9.27 22.40 -14.57
C ASN A 96 -9.49 21.00 -15.11
N THR A 97 -8.69 20.58 -16.09
CA THR A 97 -8.85 19.29 -16.76
C THR A 97 -7.71 18.33 -16.40
N SER A 98 -8.06 17.13 -15.96
CA SER A 98 -7.14 15.99 -15.79
C SER A 98 -7.41 14.97 -16.90
N TYR A 99 -6.43 14.72 -17.75
CA TYR A 99 -6.60 13.86 -18.92
C TYR A 99 -6.37 12.38 -18.59
N ALA A 100 -7.10 11.51 -19.30
CA ALA A 100 -6.82 10.08 -19.31
C ALA A 100 -5.40 9.79 -19.81
N LEU A 101 -4.75 8.77 -19.26
CA LEU A 101 -3.47 8.31 -19.77
C LEU A 101 -3.63 7.83 -21.23
N PRO A 102 -2.86 8.34 -22.20
CA PRO A 102 -3.01 7.94 -23.61
C PRO A 102 -2.38 6.56 -23.85
N HIS A 103 -3.17 5.49 -23.69
CA HIS A 103 -2.68 4.11 -23.71
C HIS A 103 -1.89 3.75 -24.98
N ASP A 104 -2.34 4.17 -26.16
CA ASP A 104 -1.66 3.86 -27.42
C ASP A 104 -0.27 4.51 -27.50
N GLN A 105 -0.14 5.73 -27.01
CA GLN A 105 1.16 6.40 -26.93
C GLN A 105 2.10 5.68 -25.96
N VAL A 106 1.57 5.26 -24.80
CA VAL A 106 2.36 4.51 -23.80
C VAL A 106 2.87 3.20 -24.40
N LYS A 107 1.99 2.39 -25.02
CA LYS A 107 2.35 1.13 -25.70
C LYS A 107 3.40 1.37 -26.79
N SER A 108 3.23 2.40 -27.62
CA SER A 108 4.18 2.72 -28.69
C SER A 108 5.59 3.07 -28.17
N ARG A 109 5.69 3.63 -26.96
CA ARG A 109 6.97 4.00 -26.34
C ARG A 109 7.63 2.82 -25.62
N LEU A 110 6.84 1.93 -25.03
CA LEU A 110 7.35 0.71 -24.39
C LEU A 110 7.98 -0.25 -25.42
N ASN A 111 7.37 -0.39 -26.60
CA ASN A 111 7.87 -1.27 -27.67
C ASN A 111 9.13 -0.75 -28.40
N LYS A 112 9.61 0.45 -28.05
CA LYS A 112 10.82 1.06 -28.63
C LYS A 112 12.06 0.91 -27.73
N ARG A 113 11.91 0.29 -26.56
CA ARG A 113 13.00 -0.07 -25.66
C ARG A 113 13.41 -1.51 -25.92
#